data_AF-A0A9D6CE84-F1
#
_entry.id   AF-A0A9D6CE84-F1
#
_cell.length_a   1.000
_cell.length_b   1.000
_cell.length_c   1.000
_cell.angle_alpha   90.00
_cell.angle_beta   90.00
_cell.angle_gamma   90.00
#
_symmetry.space_group_name_H-M   'P 1'
#
loop_
_entity.id
_entity.type
_entity.pdbx_description
1 polymer ?
#
loop_
_entity_poly.entity_id
_entity_poly.type
_entity_poly.pdbx_seq_one_letter_code
_entity_poly.pdbx_strand_id
1 'polypeptide(L)'
;MADEMVLDTNVLSELMRPQPAAQVMAWFDGRAETTFFITAITRAEILLGIGLLPAGHRRDTLAEAASRMFEQDFGGRCLPFDEHPAGMYARVVAERTRGGLPISTEDAEIAAISLLHGLPLVTRNVKDFDNITGLRVVNPWELSEL
;
A
#
# COMPACT_ATOMS: atom_id res chain seq x y z
N MET A 1 -20.65 -7.53 6.08
CA MET A 1 -19.46 -8.30 5.67
C MET A 1 -18.29 -7.37 5.92
N ALA A 2 -17.22 -7.84 6.56
CA ALA A 2 -16.04 -7.00 6.77
C ALA A 2 -15.43 -6.64 5.41
N ASP A 3 -15.12 -5.36 5.20
CA ASP A 3 -14.41 -4.92 4.01
C ASP A 3 -12.93 -5.29 4.11
N GLU A 4 -12.29 -5.53 2.96
CA GLU A 4 -10.86 -5.85 2.85
C GLU A 4 -10.19 -4.88 1.90
N MET A 5 -9.00 -4.39 2.23
CA MET A 5 -8.27 -3.40 1.44
C MET A 5 -6.75 -3.58 1.51
N VAL A 6 -6.01 -3.15 0.49
CA VAL A 6 -4.54 -3.16 0.45
C VAL A 6 -4.02 -1.74 0.72
N LEU A 7 -3.08 -1.60 1.65
CA LEU A 7 -2.41 -0.34 1.94
C LEU A 7 -1.15 -0.19 1.10
N ASP A 8 -1.04 0.95 0.44
CA ASP A 8 0.19 1.39 -0.22
C ASP A 8 1.22 1.93 0.80
N THR A 9 2.47 2.04 0.38
CA THR A 9 3.63 2.40 1.21
C THR A 9 3.51 3.78 1.81
N ASN A 10 2.93 4.75 1.08
CA ASN A 10 2.73 6.10 1.60
C ASN A 10 1.69 6.12 2.75
N VAL A 11 0.68 5.26 2.72
CA VAL A 11 -0.33 5.15 3.79
C VAL A 11 0.30 4.50 5.02
N LEU A 12 1.00 3.38 4.82
CA LEU A 12 1.65 2.69 5.91
C LEU A 12 2.72 3.57 6.59
N SER A 13 3.50 4.28 5.79
CA SER A 13 4.49 5.25 6.28
C SER A 13 3.84 6.37 7.08
N GLU A 14 2.66 6.86 6.69
CA GLU A 14 1.93 7.90 7.42
C GLU A 14 1.47 7.40 8.79
N LEU A 15 0.94 6.17 8.88
CA LEU A 15 0.54 5.56 10.15
C LEU A 15 1.72 5.38 11.13
N MET A 16 2.94 5.22 10.62
CA MET A 16 4.15 5.10 11.42
C MET A 16 4.71 6.45 11.91
N ARG A 17 4.14 7.59 11.49
CA ARG A 17 4.64 8.91 11.90
C ARG A 17 4.29 9.19 13.36
N PRO A 18 5.13 9.95 14.10
CA PRO A 18 4.79 10.40 15.45
C PRO A 18 3.50 11.23 15.52
N GLN A 19 3.19 11.94 14.42
CA GLN A 19 1.98 12.74 14.29
C GLN A 19 1.40 12.54 12.88
N PRO A 20 0.58 11.49 12.67
CA PRO A 20 -0.11 11.27 11.40
C PRO A 20 -1.16 12.36 11.12
N ALA A 21 -1.52 12.51 9.85
CA ALA A 21 -2.59 13.41 9.43
C ALA A 21 -3.93 13.01 10.08
N ALA A 22 -4.60 13.97 10.72
CA ALA A 22 -5.84 13.72 11.46
C ALA A 22 -6.95 13.11 10.60
N GLN A 23 -7.05 13.52 9.33
CA GLN A 23 -8.02 12.97 8.38
C GLN A 23 -7.76 11.49 8.05
N VAL A 24 -6.48 11.07 7.98
CA VAL A 24 -6.13 9.67 7.75
C VAL A 24 -6.53 8.85 8.96
N MET A 25 -6.22 9.32 10.17
CA MET A 25 -6.63 8.65 11.41
C MET A 25 -8.16 8.53 11.49
N ALA A 26 -8.89 9.62 11.23
CA ALA A 26 -10.36 9.59 11.21
C ALA A 26 -10.93 8.61 10.17
N TRP A 27 -10.27 8.47 9.00
CA TRP A 27 -10.67 7.52 7.96
C TRP A 27 -10.52 6.06 8.42
N PHE A 28 -9.45 5.73 9.15
CA PHE A 28 -9.23 4.41 9.74
C PHE A 28 -10.16 4.16 10.94
N ASP A 29 -10.38 5.15 11.81
CA ASP A 29 -11.28 5.04 12.98
C ASP A 29 -12.72 4.71 12.56
N GLY A 30 -13.18 5.28 11.43
CA GLY A 30 -14.48 4.97 10.83
C GLY A 30 -14.58 3.57 10.21
N ARG A 31 -13.48 2.78 10.21
CA ARG A 31 -13.34 1.49 9.53
C ARG A 31 -12.81 0.40 10.45
N ALA A 32 -13.20 0.42 11.72
CA ALA A 32 -12.77 -0.56 12.73
C ALA A 32 -13.02 -2.04 12.35
N GLU A 33 -14.01 -2.33 11.50
CA GLU A 33 -14.31 -3.68 11.02
C GLU A 33 -13.58 -4.05 9.72
N THR A 34 -12.83 -3.12 9.10
CA THR A 34 -12.10 -3.38 7.85
C THR A 34 -10.80 -4.14 8.12
N THR A 35 -10.54 -5.17 7.34
CA THR A 35 -9.26 -5.89 7.38
C THR A 35 -8.30 -5.30 6.35
N PHE A 36 -7.16 -4.80 6.83
CA PHE A 36 -6.13 -4.22 5.98
C PHE A 36 -5.01 -5.23 5.66
N PHE A 37 -4.57 -5.25 4.42
CA PHE A 37 -3.45 -6.01 3.91
C PHE A 37 -2.34 -5.06 3.47
N ILE A 38 -1.11 -5.57 3.41
CA ILE A 38 0.01 -4.92 2.72
C ILE A 38 0.54 -5.86 1.64
N THR A 39 1.34 -5.34 0.71
CA THR A 39 2.06 -6.19 -0.24
C THR A 39 3.49 -6.46 0.21
N ALA A 40 4.10 -7.52 -0.32
CA ALA A 40 5.53 -7.77 -0.14
C ALA A 40 6.39 -6.60 -0.67
N ILE A 41 5.89 -5.89 -1.70
CA ILE A 41 6.55 -4.71 -2.27
C ILE A 41 6.54 -3.56 -1.26
N THR A 42 5.37 -3.26 -0.69
CA THR A 42 5.22 -2.26 0.38
C THR A 42 6.11 -2.56 1.58
N ARG A 43 6.18 -3.83 1.98
CA ARG A 43 7.11 -4.27 3.04
C ARG A 43 8.57 -4.03 2.65
N ALA A 44 8.95 -4.37 1.42
CA ALA A 44 10.31 -4.17 0.92
C ALA A 44 10.69 -2.68 0.90
N GLU A 45 9.80 -1.79 0.46
CA GLU A 45 10.03 -0.35 0.42
C GLU A 45 10.25 0.26 1.81
N ILE A 46 9.45 -0.15 2.80
CA ILE A 46 9.65 0.28 4.19
C ILE A 46 11.00 -0.19 4.73
N LEU A 47 11.34 -1.47 4.51
CA LEU A 47 12.61 -2.03 4.97
C LEU A 47 13.80 -1.37 4.27
N LEU A 48 13.70 -1.06 2.98
CA LEU A 48 14.69 -0.32 2.22
C LEU A 48 14.87 1.10 2.78
N GLY A 49 13.77 1.82 3.00
CA GLY A 49 13.79 3.17 3.56
C GLY A 49 14.49 3.22 4.92
N ILE A 50 14.26 2.22 5.77
CA ILE A 50 14.97 2.06 7.06
C ILE A 50 16.45 1.72 6.83
N GLY A 51 16.74 0.79 5.93
CA GLY A 51 18.12 0.33 5.63
C GLY A 51 19.02 1.43 5.07
N LEU A 52 18.44 2.43 4.39
CA LEU A 52 19.16 3.59 3.86
C LEU A 52 19.44 4.68 4.90
N LEU A 53 18.89 4.60 6.12
CA LEU A 53 19.20 5.55 7.19
C LEU A 53 20.62 5.32 7.75
N PRO A 54 21.32 6.40 8.16
CA PRO A 54 22.56 6.27 8.91
C PRO A 54 22.36 5.43 10.18
N ALA A 55 23.38 4.67 10.56
CA ALA A 55 23.35 3.92 11.80
C ALA A 55 23.14 4.85 13.01
N GLY A 56 22.24 4.43 13.91
CA GLY A 56 21.93 5.17 15.13
C GLY A 56 20.48 5.01 15.57
N HIS A 57 20.17 5.64 16.70
CA HIS A 57 18.91 5.47 17.41
C HIS A 57 17.67 5.58 16.52
N ARG A 58 17.63 6.56 15.59
CA ARG A 58 16.46 6.74 14.70
C ARG A 58 16.20 5.51 13.83
N ARG A 59 17.25 4.94 13.23
CA ARG A 59 17.13 3.75 12.39
C ARG A 59 16.65 2.55 13.22
N ASP A 60 17.26 2.34 14.38
CA ASP A 60 16.98 1.18 15.22
C ASP A 60 15.55 1.25 15.77
N THR A 61 15.08 2.43 16.23
CA THR A 61 13.69 2.63 16.66
C THR A 61 12.69 2.38 15.52
N LEU A 62 12.96 2.85 14.30
CA LEU A 62 12.07 2.61 13.15
C LEU A 62 12.07 1.14 12.73
N ALA A 63 13.22 0.46 12.77
CA ALA A 63 13.33 -0.97 12.49
C ALA A 63 12.50 -1.81 13.46
N GLU A 64 12.59 -1.52 14.76
CA GLU A 64 11.79 -2.19 15.78
C GLU A 64 10.29 -1.92 15.60
N ALA A 65 9.90 -0.67 15.30
CA ALA A 65 8.51 -0.32 15.04
C ALA A 65 7.96 -1.06 13.81
N ALA A 66 8.72 -1.12 12.72
CA ALA A 66 8.35 -1.85 11.52
C ALA A 66 8.21 -3.36 11.78
N SER A 67 9.14 -3.98 12.52
CA SER A 67 9.06 -5.40 12.86
C SER A 67 7.79 -5.72 13.64
N ARG A 68 7.48 -4.92 14.68
CA ARG A 68 6.25 -5.08 15.46
C ARG A 68 5.00 -4.94 14.59
N MET A 69 4.96 -3.90 13.74
CA MET A 69 3.84 -3.67 12.84
C MET A 69 3.64 -4.85 11.87
N PHE A 70 4.71 -5.38 11.26
CA PHE A 70 4.59 -6.51 10.34
C PHE A 70 4.19 -7.82 11.03
N GLU A 71 4.62 -8.05 12.26
CA GLU A 71 4.33 -9.28 13.00
C GLU A 71 2.95 -9.24 13.68
N GLN A 72 2.59 -8.12 14.28
CA GLN A 72 1.39 -7.98 15.11
C GLN A 72 0.23 -7.42 14.31
N ASP A 73 0.44 -6.32 13.58
CA ASP A 73 -0.63 -5.61 12.88
C ASP A 73 -0.88 -6.15 11.47
N PHE A 74 0.09 -6.86 10.87
CA PHE A 74 -0.04 -7.47 9.53
C PHE A 74 0.41 -8.93 9.48
N GLY A 75 0.50 -9.60 10.63
CA GLY A 75 0.81 -11.03 10.70
C GLY A 75 -0.16 -11.84 9.83
N GLY A 76 0.36 -12.54 8.81
CA GLY A 76 -0.45 -13.30 7.85
C GLY A 76 -1.22 -12.45 6.82
N ARG A 77 -1.04 -11.13 6.80
CA ARG A 77 -1.73 -10.18 5.90
C ARG A 77 -0.76 -9.42 4.97
N CYS A 78 0.35 -10.07 4.61
CA CYS A 78 1.30 -9.60 3.62
C CYS A 78 1.15 -10.43 2.34
N LEU A 79 0.59 -9.83 1.29
CA LEU A 79 0.31 -10.49 0.02
C LEU A 79 1.58 -10.58 -0.84
N PRO A 80 1.94 -11.76 -1.38
CA PRO A 80 3.18 -11.95 -2.14
C PRO A 80 3.07 -11.43 -3.59
N PHE A 81 4.23 -11.11 -4.17
CA PHE A 81 4.39 -11.05 -5.62
C PHE A 81 5.09 -12.34 -6.08
N ASP A 82 4.30 -13.37 -6.39
CA ASP A 82 4.78 -14.63 -6.96
C ASP A 82 4.41 -14.72 -8.46
N GLU A 83 4.23 -15.91 -9.03
CA GLU A 83 3.82 -16.06 -10.42
C GLU A 83 2.38 -15.60 -10.70
N HIS A 84 1.50 -15.55 -9.69
CA HIS A 84 0.06 -15.32 -9.90
C HIS A 84 -0.26 -13.87 -10.32
N PRO A 85 0.33 -12.82 -9.72
CA PRO A 85 0.10 -11.44 -10.19
C PRO A 85 0.73 -11.11 -11.54
N ALA A 86 1.64 -11.94 -12.08
CA ALA A 86 2.45 -11.60 -13.25
C ALA A 86 1.60 -11.23 -14.49
N GLY A 87 0.47 -11.92 -14.71
CA GLY A 87 -0.46 -11.59 -15.80
C GLY A 87 -1.14 -10.23 -15.62
N MET A 88 -1.52 -9.89 -14.39
CA MET A 88 -2.10 -8.58 -14.06
C MET A 88 -1.05 -7.47 -14.20
N TYR A 89 0.18 -7.70 -13.74
CA TYR A 89 1.30 -6.79 -13.90
C TYR A 89 1.54 -6.45 -15.38
N ALA A 90 1.70 -7.47 -16.23
CA ALA A 90 1.93 -7.28 -17.66
C ALA A 90 0.80 -6.48 -18.32
N ARG A 91 -0.46 -6.78 -17.96
CA ARG A 91 -1.63 -6.05 -18.44
C ARG A 91 -1.59 -4.58 -18.02
N VAL A 92 -1.38 -4.30 -16.73
CA VAL A 92 -1.30 -2.94 -16.17
C VAL A 92 -0.24 -2.12 -16.90
N VAL A 93 1.00 -2.63 -16.97
CA VAL A 93 2.11 -1.91 -17.61
C VAL A 93 1.83 -1.65 -19.09
N ALA A 94 1.31 -2.65 -19.82
CA ALA A 94 1.00 -2.52 -21.24
C ALA A 94 -0.16 -1.54 -21.53
N GLU A 95 -1.21 -1.53 -20.71
CA GLU A 95 -2.32 -0.57 -20.81
C GLU A 95 -1.83 0.86 -20.52
N ARG A 96 -1.14 1.06 -19.39
CA ARG A 96 -0.59 2.34 -18.95
C ARG A 96 0.38 2.94 -19.96
N THR A 97 1.29 2.12 -20.50
CA THR A 97 2.26 2.53 -21.53
C THR A 97 1.56 2.95 -22.82
N ARG A 98 0.60 2.16 -23.31
CA ARG A 98 -0.16 2.50 -24.53
C ARG A 98 -1.04 3.74 -24.35
N GLY A 99 -1.51 3.99 -23.12
CA GLY A 99 -2.28 5.17 -22.75
C GLY A 99 -1.44 6.44 -22.55
N GLY A 100 -0.10 6.38 -22.68
CA GLY A 100 0.78 7.55 -22.48
C GLY A 100 0.95 7.95 -21.01
N LEU A 101 0.60 7.07 -20.08
CA LEU A 101 0.71 7.27 -18.64
C LEU A 101 1.55 6.12 -18.05
N PRO A 102 2.87 6.07 -18.27
CA PRO A 102 3.69 5.01 -17.71
C PRO A 102 3.56 4.93 -16.18
N ILE A 103 3.85 3.76 -15.63
CA ILE A 103 3.78 3.46 -14.19
C ILE A 103 5.12 2.87 -13.76
N SER A 104 5.52 3.07 -12.51
CA SER A 104 6.72 2.44 -11.96
C SER A 104 6.54 0.91 -11.90
N THR A 105 7.65 0.19 -11.76
CA THR A 105 7.60 -1.28 -11.60
C THR A 105 6.90 -1.62 -10.29
N GLU A 106 7.27 -0.96 -9.21
CA GLU A 106 6.78 -1.18 -7.85
C GLU A 106 5.27 -0.90 -7.75
N ASP A 107 4.79 0.23 -8.29
CA ASP A 107 3.36 0.54 -8.31
C ASP A 107 2.58 -0.45 -9.17
N ALA A 108 3.16 -0.91 -10.30
CA ALA A 108 2.51 -1.92 -11.13
C ALA A 108 2.41 -3.28 -10.43
N GLU A 109 3.42 -3.65 -9.63
CA GLU A 109 3.38 -4.87 -8.81
C GLU A 109 2.31 -4.77 -7.70
N ILE A 110 2.23 -3.62 -7.01
CA ILE A 110 1.20 -3.34 -5.99
C ILE A 110 -0.21 -3.37 -6.61
N ALA A 111 -0.40 -2.74 -7.77
CA ALA A 111 -1.65 -2.75 -8.51
C ALA A 111 -2.02 -4.17 -8.94
N ALA A 112 -1.06 -4.96 -9.43
CA ALA A 112 -1.28 -6.33 -9.88
C ALA A 112 -1.75 -7.24 -8.73
N ILE A 113 -1.13 -7.12 -7.54
CA ILE A 113 -1.56 -7.87 -6.35
C ILE A 113 -2.98 -7.46 -5.95
N SER A 114 -3.26 -6.15 -5.89
CA SER A 114 -4.59 -5.64 -5.53
C SER A 114 -5.67 -6.16 -6.49
N LEU A 115 -5.38 -6.14 -7.79
CA LEU A 115 -6.25 -6.68 -8.85
C LEU A 115 -6.47 -8.19 -8.72
N LEU A 116 -5.42 -8.97 -8.46
CA LEU A 116 -5.52 -10.42 -8.29
C LEU A 116 -6.50 -10.79 -7.17
N HIS A 117 -6.47 -10.05 -6.07
CA HIS A 117 -7.34 -10.28 -4.92
C HIS A 117 -8.68 -9.53 -4.98
N GLY A 118 -8.90 -8.67 -5.98
CA GLY A 118 -10.12 -7.84 -6.08
C GLY A 118 -10.26 -6.77 -4.99
N LEU A 119 -9.16 -6.45 -4.31
CA LEU A 119 -9.14 -5.54 -3.16
C LEU A 119 -8.91 -4.10 -3.60
N PRO A 120 -9.59 -3.11 -3.00
CA PRO A 120 -9.25 -1.71 -3.18
C PRO A 120 -7.84 -1.40 -2.69
N LEU A 121 -7.12 -0.57 -3.45
CA LEU A 121 -5.83 -0.01 -3.06
C LEU A 121 -6.03 1.33 -2.35
N VAL A 122 -5.54 1.44 -1.13
CA VAL A 122 -5.56 2.66 -0.33
C VAL A 122 -4.23 3.39 -0.55
N THR A 123 -4.26 4.57 -1.17
CA THR A 123 -3.06 5.33 -1.51
C THR A 123 -3.35 6.83 -1.60
N ARG A 124 -2.37 7.65 -1.25
CA ARG A 124 -2.37 9.09 -1.54
C ARG A 124 -2.15 9.39 -3.03
N ASN A 125 -1.47 8.50 -3.74
CA ASN A 125 -0.94 8.72 -5.09
C ASN A 125 -1.94 8.33 -6.18
N VAL A 126 -3.18 8.80 -6.08
CA VAL A 126 -4.31 8.36 -6.94
C VAL A 126 -3.96 8.38 -8.44
N LYS A 127 -3.27 9.44 -8.90
CA LYS A 127 -2.89 9.64 -10.30
C LYS A 127 -2.00 8.54 -10.89
N ASP A 128 -1.18 7.91 -10.05
CA ASP A 128 -0.27 6.85 -10.47
C ASP A 128 -1.04 5.57 -10.81
N PHE A 129 -2.25 5.42 -10.25
CA PHE A 129 -3.15 4.28 -10.43
C PHE A 129 -4.40 4.59 -11.27
N ASP A 130 -4.55 5.84 -11.72
CA ASP A 130 -5.68 6.25 -12.57
C ASP A 130 -5.75 5.42 -13.86
N ASN A 131 -6.98 5.16 -14.31
CA ASN A 131 -7.29 4.43 -15.54
C ASN A 131 -6.76 2.98 -15.60
N ILE A 132 -6.41 2.37 -14.46
CA ILE A 132 -6.14 0.94 -14.39
C ILE A 132 -7.47 0.19 -14.33
N THR A 133 -7.81 -0.52 -15.40
CA THR A 133 -9.10 -1.23 -15.50
C THR A 133 -9.23 -2.28 -14.40
N GLY A 134 -10.30 -2.15 -13.60
CA GLY A 134 -10.65 -3.08 -12.51
C GLY A 134 -10.02 -2.74 -11.15
N LEU A 135 -9.11 -1.75 -11.07
CA LEU A 135 -8.52 -1.33 -9.81
C LEU A 135 -9.39 -0.25 -9.16
N ARG A 136 -9.79 -0.48 -7.91
CA ARG A 136 -10.46 0.52 -7.08
C ARG A 136 -9.39 1.22 -6.23
N VAL A 137 -9.39 2.55 -6.23
CA VAL A 137 -8.43 3.36 -5.47
C VAL A 137 -9.17 4.19 -4.44
N VAL A 138 -8.65 4.23 -3.21
CA VAL A 138 -9.21 5.03 -2.11
C VAL A 138 -8.12 5.93 -1.55
N ASN A 139 -8.42 7.23 -1.43
CA ASN A 139 -7.51 8.21 -0.85
C ASN A 139 -7.95 8.58 0.57
N PRO A 140 -7.25 8.14 1.64
CA PRO A 140 -7.65 8.42 3.01
C PRO A 140 -7.37 9.86 3.43
N TRP A 141 -6.71 10.68 2.60
CA TRP A 141 -6.57 12.12 2.82
C TRP A 141 -7.77 12.93 2.35
N GLU A 142 -8.65 12.34 1.54
CA GLU A 142 -9.85 12.99 1.03
C GLU A 142 -11.05 12.48 1.83
N LEU A 143 -11.56 13.34 2.72
CA LEU A 143 -12.83 13.12 3.40
C LEU A 143 -13.98 13.33 2.39
N SER A 144 -14.18 12.37 1.50
CA SER A 144 -15.43 12.27 0.74
C SER A 144 -16.29 11.19 1.36
N GLU A 145 -17.53 11.54 1.69
CA GLU A 145 -18.55 10.60 2.14
C GLU A 145 -18.78 9.57 1.03
N LEU A 146 -18.43 8.31 1.30
CA LEU A 146 -18.96 7.14 0.62
C LEU A 146 -19.77 6.34 1.64
#